data_AF-A0A6A6ESN5-F1
#
_entry.id   AF-A0A6A6ESN5-F1
#
_cell.length_a   1.000
_cell.length_b   1.000
_cell.length_c   1.000
_cell.angle_alpha   90.00
_cell.angle_beta   90.00
_cell.angle_gamma   90.00
#
_symmetry.space_group_name_H-M   'P 1'
#
loop_
_entity.id
_entity.type
_entity.pdbx_description
1 polymer ?
#
loop_
_entity_poly.entity_id
_entity_poly.type
_entity_poly.pdbx_seq_one_letter_code
_entity_poly.pdbx_strand_id
1 'polypeptide(L)'
;MWQGLLKSEMTQTWREALQGKSAEEWLSSISAGIPEDVKRVLGGLRPPTWEELESLSLIDTNDAGVYARLVKSRYEFQMVSDRYLYVGSASRYGGGLNVRIAEHTMKTRRSDESRLQRDIRTKDLKGTDRFVTLMVMKMDSPKKEVVLDVRRTVTLAEAILTAWLSALQSPSHDLQSLCPWDPQTLEYTGWSSHNPLIKNVAEPNNEKMGRGLAASPLAAGSLSSVVRSTKSVVSLDEIEPPGTSRNLG
;
A
#
# COMPACT_ATOMS: atom_id res chain seq x y z
N MET A 1 -1.67 6.52 22.43
CA MET A 1 -2.27 5.73 21.32
C MET A 1 -3.05 4.51 21.80
N TRP A 2 -2.42 3.50 22.42
CA TRP A 2 -3.09 2.25 22.84
C TRP A 2 -4.41 2.46 23.62
N GLN A 3 -4.36 3.24 24.70
CA GLN A 3 -5.56 3.54 25.51
C GLN A 3 -6.67 4.25 24.73
N GLY A 4 -6.31 5.03 23.72
CA GLY A 4 -7.27 5.67 22.83
C GLY A 4 -7.91 4.68 21.86
N LEU A 5 -7.13 3.75 21.31
CA LEU A 5 -7.65 2.67 20.47
C LEU A 5 -8.65 1.80 21.23
N LEU A 6 -8.39 1.49 22.51
CA LEU A 6 -9.32 0.73 23.35
C LEU A 6 -10.68 1.42 23.55
N LYS A 7 -10.73 2.75 23.43
CA LYS A 7 -11.96 3.55 23.51
C LYS A 7 -12.65 3.76 22.17
N SER A 8 -11.97 3.45 21.06
CA SER A 8 -12.52 3.61 19.73
C SER A 8 -13.62 2.59 19.45
N GLU A 9 -14.49 2.90 18.49
CA GLU A 9 -15.48 1.97 18.01
C GLU A 9 -14.81 0.68 17.50
N MET A 10 -15.25 -0.47 18.00
CA MET A 10 -14.78 -1.78 17.57
C MET A 10 -15.83 -2.85 17.86
N THR A 11 -15.72 -3.98 17.17
CA THR A 11 -16.60 -5.12 17.41
C THR A 11 -16.33 -5.79 18.76
N GLN A 12 -17.33 -6.55 19.26
CA GLN A 12 -17.17 -7.34 20.48
C GLN A 12 -16.06 -8.40 20.36
N THR A 13 -15.91 -9.04 19.19
CA THR A 13 -14.83 -10.00 18.93
C THR A 13 -13.45 -9.38 19.05
N TRP A 14 -13.29 -8.10 18.67
CA TRP A 14 -12.04 -7.38 18.88
C TRP A 14 -11.77 -7.09 20.35
N ARG A 15 -12.79 -6.69 21.12
CA ARG A 15 -12.65 -6.49 22.57
C ARG A 15 -12.16 -7.75 23.27
N GLU A 16 -12.75 -8.89 22.95
CA GLU A 16 -12.34 -10.20 23.48
C GLU A 16 -10.92 -10.58 23.04
N ALA A 17 -10.59 -10.38 21.76
CA ALA A 17 -9.24 -10.67 21.26
C ALA A 17 -8.17 -9.80 21.96
N LEU A 18 -8.47 -8.54 22.24
CA LEU A 18 -7.57 -7.62 22.95
C LEU A 18 -7.43 -7.95 24.44
N GLN A 19 -8.36 -8.69 25.04
CA GLN A 19 -8.24 -9.21 26.40
C GLN A 19 -7.41 -10.51 26.47
N GLY A 20 -7.25 -11.21 25.35
CA GLY A 20 -6.52 -12.49 25.30
C GLY A 20 -4.99 -12.37 25.36
N LYS A 21 -4.44 -11.16 25.22
CA LYS A 21 -2.99 -10.86 25.31
C LYS A 21 -2.80 -9.50 25.98
N SER A 22 -1.66 -9.31 26.65
CA SER A 22 -1.30 -8.02 27.22
C SER A 22 -1.04 -6.98 26.11
N ALA A 23 -1.12 -5.70 26.47
CA ALA A 23 -0.79 -4.61 25.56
C ALA A 23 0.67 -4.72 25.08
N GLU A 24 1.58 -5.08 25.98
CA GLU A 24 3.00 -5.26 25.73
C GLU A 24 3.24 -6.40 24.73
N GLU A 25 2.51 -7.51 24.83
CA GLU A 25 2.61 -8.62 23.89
C GLU A 25 2.18 -8.21 22.47
N TRP A 26 1.06 -7.48 22.35
CA TRP A 26 0.61 -6.93 21.06
C TRP A 26 1.62 -5.95 20.48
N LEU A 27 2.02 -4.95 21.27
CA LEU A 27 2.91 -3.89 20.82
C LEU A 27 4.31 -4.42 20.50
N SER A 28 4.81 -5.39 21.25
CA SER A 28 6.08 -6.07 20.96
C SER A 28 6.01 -6.81 19.62
N SER A 29 4.93 -7.57 19.39
CA SER A 29 4.74 -8.30 18.12
C SER A 29 4.63 -7.35 16.93
N ILE A 30 3.91 -6.23 17.10
CA ILE A 30 3.78 -5.21 16.06
C ILE A 30 5.13 -4.54 15.79
N SER A 31 5.82 -4.08 16.83
CA SER A 31 7.13 -3.44 16.72
C SER A 31 8.17 -4.35 16.07
N ALA A 32 8.15 -5.65 16.37
CA ALA A 32 9.04 -6.63 15.75
C ALA A 32 8.83 -6.75 14.22
N GLY A 33 7.59 -6.53 13.74
CA GLY A 33 7.27 -6.57 12.31
C GLY A 33 7.54 -5.26 11.56
N ILE A 34 7.78 -4.14 12.25
CA ILE A 34 8.06 -2.85 11.61
C ILE A 34 9.55 -2.79 11.24
N PRO A 35 9.92 -2.56 9.96
CA PRO A 35 11.30 -2.38 9.54
C PRO A 35 12.01 -1.21 10.24
N GLU A 36 13.33 -1.30 10.43
CA GLU A 36 14.11 -0.29 11.18
C GLU A 36 14.12 1.11 10.53
N ASP A 37 14.11 1.18 9.20
CA ASP A 37 13.97 2.43 8.45
C ASP A 37 12.59 3.06 8.70
N VAL A 38 11.52 2.26 8.71
CA VAL A 38 10.17 2.71 9.08
C VAL A 38 10.13 3.19 10.52
N LYS A 39 10.72 2.45 11.48
CA LYS A 39 10.81 2.88 12.88
C LYS A 39 11.52 4.22 13.02
N ARG A 40 12.60 4.43 12.26
CA ARG A 40 13.35 5.69 12.26
C ARG A 40 12.50 6.86 11.77
N VAL A 41 11.76 6.67 10.68
CA VAL A 41 10.86 7.69 10.13
C VAL A 41 9.70 7.98 11.10
N LEU A 42 9.06 6.95 11.63
CA LEU A 42 7.87 7.12 12.48
C LEU A 42 8.20 7.52 13.92
N GLY A 43 9.38 7.17 14.42
CA GLY A 43 9.85 7.46 15.77
C GLY A 43 10.51 8.83 15.94
N GLY A 44 10.47 9.68 14.91
CA GLY A 44 11.00 11.04 14.95
C GLY A 44 10.24 11.96 15.92
N LEU A 45 10.84 13.10 16.23
CA LEU A 45 10.22 14.16 17.05
C LEU A 45 9.26 15.07 16.25
N ARG A 46 9.16 14.85 14.94
CA ARG A 46 8.36 15.62 13.99
C ARG A 46 7.53 14.65 13.14
N PRO A 47 6.41 15.09 12.55
CA PRO A 47 5.68 14.26 11.62
C PRO A 47 6.59 13.82 10.46
N PRO A 48 6.41 12.59 9.93
CA PRO A 48 7.09 12.16 8.72
C PRO A 48 6.80 13.11 7.56
N THR A 49 7.84 13.53 6.85
CA THR A 49 7.72 14.28 5.61
C THR A 49 7.27 13.36 4.47
N TRP A 50 6.78 13.96 3.38
CA TRP A 50 6.43 13.17 2.20
C TRP A 50 7.65 12.45 1.60
N GLU A 51 8.81 13.11 1.59
CA GLU A 51 10.06 12.57 1.05
C GLU A 51 10.56 11.37 1.88
N GLU A 52 10.51 11.47 3.21
CA GLU A 52 10.86 10.35 4.09
C GLU A 52 9.96 9.14 3.83
N LEU A 53 8.65 9.35 3.70
CA LEU A 53 7.70 8.28 3.37
C LEU A 53 7.96 7.72 1.96
N GLU A 54 8.24 8.56 0.97
CA GLU A 54 8.53 8.17 -0.42
C GLU A 54 9.87 7.44 -0.53
N SER A 55 10.78 7.58 0.43
CA SER A 55 12.07 6.89 0.48
C SER A 55 11.98 5.45 1.02
N LEU A 56 10.90 5.09 1.73
CA LEU A 56 10.73 3.77 2.33
C LEU A 56 10.61 2.66 1.28
N SER A 57 11.12 1.47 1.59
CA SER A 57 11.11 0.36 0.62
C SER A 57 9.74 -0.29 0.47
N LEU A 58 9.44 -0.77 -0.74
CA LEU A 58 8.42 -1.79 -0.93
C LEU A 58 9.10 -3.15 -0.86
N ILE A 59 8.70 -3.99 0.10
CA ILE A 59 9.23 -5.33 0.27
C ILE A 59 8.43 -6.30 -0.60
N ASP A 60 9.11 -6.99 -1.52
CA ASP A 60 8.54 -8.07 -2.34
C ASP A 60 8.33 -9.33 -1.48
N THR A 61 7.10 -9.55 -1.00
CA THR A 61 6.77 -10.69 -0.14
C THR A 61 5.29 -11.09 -0.21
N ASN A 62 5.04 -12.40 -0.05
CA ASN A 62 3.72 -12.98 0.14
C ASN A 62 3.31 -13.08 1.62
N ASP A 63 4.14 -12.56 2.53
CA ASP A 63 3.83 -12.47 3.95
C ASP A 63 2.74 -11.43 4.24
N ALA A 64 2.14 -11.53 5.42
CA ALA A 64 1.17 -10.55 5.87
C ALA A 64 1.87 -9.23 6.21
N GLY A 65 1.14 -8.12 6.18
CA GLY A 65 1.75 -6.84 6.52
C GLY A 65 0.82 -5.65 6.40
N VAL A 66 1.40 -4.48 6.70
CA VAL A 66 0.78 -3.18 6.52
C VAL A 66 1.59 -2.41 5.48
N TYR A 67 0.91 -1.78 4.55
CA TYR A 67 1.52 -0.95 3.52
C TYR A 67 0.89 0.44 3.51
N ALA A 68 1.60 1.38 2.92
CA ALA A 68 1.01 2.65 2.51
C ALA A 68 1.06 2.80 0.99
N ARG A 69 0.06 3.48 0.43
CA ARG A 69 0.03 3.95 -0.95
C ARG A 69 0.14 5.47 -0.96
N LEU A 70 1.13 5.97 -1.70
CA LEU A 70 1.42 7.37 -1.86
C LEU A 70 0.89 7.83 -3.22
N VAL A 71 -0.02 8.81 -3.19
CA VAL A 71 -0.75 9.28 -4.36
C VAL A 71 -0.65 10.80 -4.44
N LYS A 72 -0.41 11.35 -5.64
CA LYS A 72 -0.41 12.80 -5.88
C LYS A 72 -1.66 13.19 -6.68
N SER A 73 -2.16 14.41 -6.54
CA SER A 73 -3.27 14.95 -7.32
C SER A 73 -2.87 15.06 -8.79
N ARG A 74 -3.85 14.95 -9.70
CA ARG A 74 -3.62 15.27 -11.12
C ARG A 74 -3.40 16.76 -11.34
N TYR A 75 -4.01 17.59 -10.51
CA TYR A 75 -3.95 19.04 -10.60
C TYR A 75 -3.22 19.61 -9.39
N GLU A 76 -2.33 20.56 -9.65
CA GLU A 76 -1.72 21.38 -8.60
C GLU A 76 -2.79 22.36 -8.11
N PHE A 77 -3.41 22.06 -6.97
CA PHE A 77 -4.33 22.99 -6.32
C PHE A 77 -3.56 23.85 -5.33
N GLN A 78 -3.67 25.17 -5.47
CA GLN A 78 -2.92 26.13 -4.65
C GLN A 78 -3.33 26.18 -3.17
N MET A 79 -4.40 25.49 -2.74
CA MET A 79 -4.99 25.62 -1.39
C MET A 79 -5.17 24.31 -0.61
N VAL A 80 -4.88 23.14 -1.20
CA VAL A 80 -4.99 21.84 -0.51
C VAL A 80 -3.77 21.01 -0.89
N SER A 81 -3.22 20.25 0.06
CA SER A 81 -2.14 19.30 -0.21
C SER A 81 -2.47 18.45 -1.44
N ASP A 82 -1.60 18.47 -2.44
CA ASP A 82 -1.68 17.62 -3.61
C ASP A 82 -1.25 16.17 -3.31
N ARG A 83 -0.75 15.90 -2.10
CA ARG A 83 -0.27 14.60 -1.65
C ARG A 83 -1.28 13.91 -0.76
N TYR A 84 -1.49 12.62 -1.00
CA TYR A 84 -2.43 11.76 -0.28
C TYR A 84 -1.75 10.47 0.16
N LEU A 85 -1.99 10.09 1.42
CA LEU A 85 -1.45 8.89 2.02
C LEU A 85 -2.59 7.94 2.39
N TYR A 86 -2.58 6.75 1.81
CA TYR A 86 -3.46 5.66 2.19
C TYR A 86 -2.72 4.59 2.97
N VAL A 87 -3.28 4.12 4.08
CA VAL A 87 -2.77 2.97 4.84
C VAL A 87 -3.73 1.80 4.67
N GLY A 88 -3.19 0.62 4.42
CA GLY A 88 -3.97 -0.61 4.31
C GLY A 88 -3.18 -1.82 4.80
N SER A 89 -3.88 -2.90 5.11
CA SER A 89 -3.25 -4.17 5.42
C SER A 89 -3.46 -5.25 4.35
N ALA A 90 -2.58 -6.24 4.40
CA ALA A 90 -2.68 -7.47 3.63
C ALA A 90 -2.49 -8.65 4.58
N SER A 91 -3.55 -9.41 4.82
CA SER A 91 -3.53 -10.52 5.78
C SER A 91 -4.16 -11.80 5.20
N ARG A 92 -4.33 -11.84 3.87
CA ARG A 92 -4.86 -13.00 3.16
C ARG A 92 -3.77 -14.08 3.07
N TYR A 93 -4.08 -15.26 3.60
CA TYR A 93 -3.20 -16.43 3.53
C TYR A 93 -2.82 -16.79 2.09
N GLY A 94 -1.53 -17.08 1.86
CA GLY A 94 -0.98 -17.51 0.57
C GLY A 94 -0.79 -16.41 -0.47
N GLY A 95 -0.93 -15.13 -0.09
CA GLY A 95 -0.77 -14.03 -1.05
C GLY A 95 -0.25 -12.72 -0.44
N GLY A 96 -0.61 -12.42 0.80
CA GLY A 96 0.00 -11.32 1.57
C GLY A 96 0.06 -9.98 0.83
N LEU A 97 1.15 -9.24 1.06
CA LEU A 97 1.39 -7.91 0.51
C LEU A 97 1.38 -7.90 -1.03
N ASN A 98 2.09 -8.80 -1.69
CA ASN A 98 2.20 -8.84 -3.15
C ASN A 98 0.84 -8.95 -3.84
N VAL A 99 0.00 -9.91 -3.42
CA VAL A 99 -1.34 -10.08 -4.00
C VAL A 99 -2.18 -8.84 -3.76
N ARG A 100 -2.10 -8.23 -2.56
CA ARG A 100 -2.91 -7.06 -2.25
C ARG A 100 -2.49 -5.82 -3.06
N ILE A 101 -1.20 -5.63 -3.29
CA ILE A 101 -0.69 -4.53 -4.12
C ILE A 101 -1.06 -4.76 -5.59
N ALA A 102 -0.97 -6.00 -6.07
CA ALA A 102 -1.45 -6.36 -7.40
C ALA A 102 -2.95 -6.06 -7.57
N GLU A 103 -3.79 -6.42 -6.59
CA GLU A 103 -5.23 -6.08 -6.58
C GLU A 103 -5.49 -4.56 -6.72
N HIS A 104 -4.62 -3.73 -6.15
CA HIS A 104 -4.76 -2.27 -6.19
C HIS A 104 -4.19 -1.58 -7.44
N THR A 105 -3.36 -2.29 -8.21
CA THR A 105 -2.69 -1.80 -9.43
C THR A 105 -3.29 -2.38 -10.71
N MET A 106 -3.88 -3.56 -10.64
CA MET A 106 -4.53 -4.21 -11.78
C MET A 106 -5.65 -3.34 -12.35
N LYS A 107 -5.61 -3.11 -13.66
CA LYS A 107 -6.69 -2.45 -14.41
C LYS A 107 -7.89 -3.40 -14.47
N THR A 108 -8.89 -3.12 -13.65
CA THR A 108 -10.15 -3.87 -13.63
C THR A 108 -11.26 -3.10 -14.35
N ARG A 109 -12.35 -3.78 -14.71
CA ARG A 109 -13.56 -3.10 -15.19
C ARG A 109 -14.12 -2.25 -14.05
N ARG A 110 -14.84 -1.16 -14.36
CA ARG A 110 -15.41 -0.25 -13.34
C ARG A 110 -16.27 -0.96 -12.29
N SER A 111 -16.98 -2.03 -12.66
CA SER A 111 -17.77 -2.87 -11.74
C SER A 111 -16.93 -3.61 -10.72
N ASP A 112 -15.66 -3.87 -11.05
CA ASP A 112 -14.73 -4.72 -10.33
C ASP A 112 -13.60 -3.88 -9.69
N GLU A 113 -13.71 -2.55 -9.75
CA GLU A 113 -12.79 -1.63 -9.08
C GLU A 113 -12.87 -1.83 -7.58
N SER A 114 -11.71 -2.04 -6.96
CA SER A 114 -11.57 -1.90 -5.51
C SER A 114 -12.01 -0.49 -5.08
N ARG A 115 -12.46 -0.35 -3.82
CA ARG A 115 -12.83 0.96 -3.27
C ARG A 115 -11.69 1.99 -3.43
N LEU A 116 -10.45 1.56 -3.20
CA LEU A 116 -9.26 2.40 -3.37
C LEU A 116 -9.14 2.95 -4.81
N GLN A 117 -9.31 2.09 -5.82
CA GLN A 117 -9.24 2.49 -7.22
C GLN A 117 -10.38 3.46 -7.58
N ARG A 118 -11.59 3.18 -7.08
CA ARG A 118 -12.74 4.06 -7.27
C ARG A 118 -12.48 5.44 -6.68
N ASP A 119 -11.97 5.50 -5.46
CA ASP A 119 -11.68 6.76 -4.76
C ASP A 119 -10.55 7.54 -5.44
N ILE A 120 -9.48 6.89 -5.91
CA ILE A 120 -8.43 7.54 -6.73
C ILE A 120 -9.03 8.18 -7.97
N ARG A 121 -9.96 7.48 -8.62
CA ARG A 121 -10.65 7.98 -9.82
C ARG A 121 -11.59 9.13 -9.51
N THR A 122 -12.41 9.03 -8.46
CA THR A 122 -13.40 10.08 -8.12
C THR A 122 -12.76 11.33 -7.51
N LYS A 123 -11.57 11.21 -6.92
CA LYS A 123 -10.79 12.33 -6.39
C LYS A 123 -9.77 12.89 -7.40
N ASP A 124 -9.82 12.46 -8.66
CA ASP A 124 -8.90 12.88 -9.72
C ASP A 124 -7.40 12.77 -9.32
N LEU A 125 -7.03 11.70 -8.63
CA LEU A 125 -5.66 11.46 -8.22
C LEU A 125 -4.86 10.78 -9.33
N LYS A 126 -3.54 11.04 -9.39
CA LYS A 126 -2.59 10.30 -10.20
C LYS A 126 -2.44 8.94 -9.53
N GLY A 127 -2.96 7.89 -10.16
CA GLY A 127 -2.81 6.51 -9.68
C GLY A 127 -1.38 6.01 -9.83
N THR A 128 -0.40 6.67 -9.20
CA THR A 128 0.98 6.20 -9.12
C THR A 128 1.01 4.83 -8.44
N ASP A 129 1.98 4.01 -8.86
CA ASP A 129 2.23 2.69 -8.28
C ASP A 129 3.20 2.76 -7.09
N ARG A 130 3.25 3.91 -6.39
CA ARG A 130 4.12 4.06 -5.23
C ARG A 130 3.46 3.47 -3.99
N PHE A 131 3.87 2.26 -3.68
CA PHE A 131 3.61 1.59 -2.42
C PHE A 131 4.88 1.55 -1.59
N VAL A 132 4.71 1.53 -0.26
CA VAL A 132 5.78 1.30 0.71
C VAL A 132 5.29 0.33 1.77
N THR A 133 6.21 -0.47 2.31
CA THR A 133 5.89 -1.42 3.38
C THR A 133 6.12 -0.76 4.73
N LEU A 134 5.09 -0.77 5.59
CA LEU A 134 5.18 -0.24 6.96
C LEU A 134 5.42 -1.34 7.99
N MET A 135 4.96 -2.56 7.72
CA MET A 135 5.12 -3.71 8.59
C MET A 135 5.06 -5.01 7.76
N VAL A 136 5.87 -6.00 8.12
CA VAL A 136 5.79 -7.37 7.61
C VAL A 136 5.69 -8.35 8.77
N MET A 137 4.85 -9.36 8.63
CA MET A 137 4.73 -10.46 9.59
C MET A 137 4.63 -11.78 8.85
N LYS A 138 5.53 -12.70 9.19
CA LYS A 138 5.63 -14.01 8.56
C LYS A 138 4.30 -14.76 8.66
N MET A 139 3.86 -15.35 7.55
CA MET A 139 2.60 -16.09 7.46
C MET A 139 2.83 -17.47 6.80
N ASP A 140 3.64 -18.30 7.46
CA ASP A 140 4.12 -19.59 6.96
C ASP A 140 3.52 -20.80 7.70
N SER A 141 2.67 -20.56 8.71
CA SER A 141 2.03 -21.64 9.46
C SER A 141 0.73 -22.10 8.79
N PRO A 142 0.50 -23.41 8.64
CA PRO A 142 -0.80 -23.94 8.21
C PRO A 142 -1.82 -23.99 9.35
N LYS A 143 -1.44 -23.69 10.59
CA LYS A 143 -2.34 -23.74 11.76
C LYS A 143 -3.25 -22.52 11.77
N LYS A 144 -4.56 -22.75 11.83
CA LYS A 144 -5.59 -21.70 11.79
C LYS A 144 -5.39 -20.63 12.83
N GLU A 145 -5.02 -21.03 14.04
CA GLU A 145 -4.91 -20.18 15.21
C GLU A 145 -3.75 -19.21 15.03
N VAL A 146 -2.62 -19.71 14.48
CA VAL A 146 -1.46 -18.88 14.14
C VAL A 146 -1.79 -17.90 13.03
N VAL A 147 -2.47 -18.35 11.98
CA VAL A 147 -2.91 -17.47 10.88
C VAL A 147 -3.86 -16.40 11.39
N LEU A 148 -4.84 -16.76 12.23
CA LEU A 148 -5.78 -15.82 12.81
C LEU A 148 -5.06 -14.80 13.70
N ASP A 149 -4.07 -15.23 14.47
CA ASP A 149 -3.27 -14.35 15.32
C ASP A 149 -2.43 -13.36 14.50
N VAL A 150 -1.78 -13.80 13.43
CA VAL A 150 -1.08 -12.93 12.49
C VAL A 150 -2.03 -11.91 11.88
N ARG A 151 -3.23 -12.35 11.45
CA ARG A 151 -4.22 -11.47 10.85
C ARG A 151 -4.73 -10.41 11.83
N ARG A 152 -4.96 -10.78 13.09
CA ARG A 152 -5.31 -9.83 14.16
C ARG A 152 -4.15 -8.86 14.41
N THR A 153 -2.93 -9.35 14.54
CA THR A 153 -1.75 -8.49 14.75
C THR A 153 -1.62 -7.45 13.64
N VAL A 154 -1.74 -7.87 12.38
CA VAL A 154 -1.63 -6.99 11.21
C VAL A 154 -2.79 -5.99 11.11
N THR A 155 -4.03 -6.38 11.41
CA THR A 155 -5.16 -5.44 11.43
C THR A 155 -5.07 -4.44 12.58
N LEU A 156 -4.57 -4.86 13.75
CA LEU A 156 -4.32 -3.95 14.86
C LEU A 156 -3.19 -2.96 14.53
N ALA A 157 -2.13 -3.44 13.88
CA ALA A 157 -1.06 -2.59 13.37
C ALA A 157 -1.56 -1.58 12.32
N GLU A 158 -2.44 -1.99 11.41
CA GLU A 158 -3.10 -1.09 10.45
C GLU A 158 -3.83 0.04 11.19
N ALA A 159 -4.60 -0.27 12.24
CA ALA A 159 -5.32 0.74 13.02
C ALA A 159 -4.36 1.72 13.71
N ILE A 160 -3.29 1.21 14.34
CA ILE A 160 -2.24 2.02 14.98
C ILE A 160 -1.57 2.93 13.96
N LEU A 161 -1.08 2.38 12.84
CA LEU A 161 -0.34 3.12 11.83
C LEU A 161 -1.24 4.11 11.08
N THR A 162 -2.50 3.78 10.87
CA THR A 162 -3.49 4.70 10.30
C THR A 162 -3.69 5.91 11.21
N ALA A 163 -3.85 5.69 12.53
CA ALA A 163 -3.98 6.79 13.49
C ALA A 163 -2.67 7.59 13.60
N TRP A 164 -1.52 6.92 13.68
CA TRP A 164 -0.20 7.54 13.80
C TRP A 164 0.13 8.43 12.61
N LEU A 165 -0.20 8.01 11.39
CA LEU A 165 0.07 8.78 10.18
C LEU A 165 -1.05 9.78 9.85
N SER A 166 -2.05 9.94 10.72
CA SER A 166 -3.27 10.71 10.43
C SER A 166 -3.96 10.28 9.13
N ALA A 167 -3.82 9.01 8.73
CA ALA A 167 -4.30 8.50 7.46
C ALA A 167 -5.81 8.24 7.46
N LEU A 168 -6.61 9.05 8.16
CA LEU A 168 -8.06 8.88 8.31
C LEU A 168 -8.82 9.84 7.40
N GLN A 169 -9.94 9.38 6.83
CA GLN A 169 -10.82 10.26 6.08
C GLN A 169 -11.66 11.11 7.04
N SER A 170 -11.65 12.43 6.82
CA SER A 170 -12.59 13.33 7.52
C SER A 170 -14.04 13.08 7.05
N PRO A 171 -15.04 13.10 7.95
CA PRO A 171 -14.91 13.18 9.40
C PRO A 171 -14.69 11.80 10.04
N SER A 172 -13.55 11.58 10.69
CA SER A 172 -13.33 10.44 11.59
C SER A 172 -12.91 10.99 12.94
N HIS A 173 -13.90 11.33 13.76
CA HIS A 173 -13.65 12.13 14.97
C HIS A 173 -12.84 11.39 16.05
N ASP A 174 -13.00 10.07 16.16
CA ASP A 174 -12.46 9.36 17.33
C ASP A 174 -10.98 9.00 17.18
N LEU A 175 -10.59 8.39 16.05
CA LEU A 175 -9.21 7.96 15.83
C LEU A 175 -8.28 9.12 15.45
N GLN A 176 -8.82 10.20 14.88
CA GLN A 176 -8.02 11.37 14.50
C GLN A 176 -7.41 12.06 15.73
N SER A 177 -8.12 12.05 16.86
CA SER A 177 -7.61 12.55 18.15
C SER A 177 -6.41 11.77 18.69
N LEU A 178 -6.12 10.58 18.16
CA LEU A 178 -5.00 9.75 18.57
C LEU A 178 -3.72 10.04 17.80
N CYS A 179 -3.81 10.78 16.70
CA CYS A 179 -2.66 11.21 15.93
C CYS A 179 -1.78 12.11 16.80
N PRO A 180 -0.48 11.79 16.95
CA PRO A 180 0.44 12.62 17.75
C PRO A 180 0.83 13.93 17.05
N TRP A 181 0.51 14.05 15.75
CA TRP A 181 0.88 15.19 14.92
C TRP A 181 -0.25 16.19 14.80
N ASP A 182 0.09 17.48 14.78
CA ASP A 182 -0.82 18.52 14.37
C ASP A 182 -1.15 18.36 12.87
N PRO A 183 -2.43 18.21 12.48
CA PRO A 183 -2.84 18.10 11.08
C PRO A 183 -2.32 19.23 10.18
N GLN A 184 -2.07 20.43 10.72
CA GLN A 184 -1.53 21.57 9.95
C GLN A 184 -0.05 21.40 9.59
N THR A 185 0.67 20.53 10.28
CA THR A 185 2.10 20.29 10.07
C THR A 185 2.38 19.13 9.10
N LEU A 186 1.35 18.43 8.65
CA LEU A 186 1.47 17.32 7.71
C LEU A 186 1.58 17.83 6.27
N GLU A 187 2.58 17.32 5.54
CA GLU A 187 2.77 17.61 4.10
C GLU A 187 1.85 16.80 3.17
N TYR A 188 0.90 16.07 3.75
CA TYR A 188 0.01 15.18 3.03
C TYR A 188 -1.35 15.11 3.72
N THR A 189 -2.37 14.74 2.94
CA THR A 189 -3.70 14.45 3.45
C THR A 189 -3.86 12.95 3.65
N GLY A 190 -4.23 12.56 4.86
CA GLY A 190 -4.59 11.20 5.16
C GLY A 190 -5.85 10.72 4.44
N TRP A 191 -5.85 9.47 4.03
CA TRP A 191 -6.97 8.84 3.38
C TRP A 191 -7.07 7.38 3.82
N SER A 192 -8.06 7.07 4.66
CA SER A 192 -8.41 5.67 4.96
C SER A 192 -9.83 5.41 4.54
N SER A 193 -10.06 4.17 4.16
CA SER A 193 -11.39 3.69 3.81
C SER A 193 -12.28 3.46 5.03
N HIS A 194 -11.72 3.16 6.22
CA HIS A 194 -12.48 2.87 7.45
C HIS A 194 -11.55 2.65 8.67
N ASN A 195 -12.12 2.65 9.87
CA ASN A 195 -11.48 2.07 11.05
C ASN A 195 -11.40 0.53 10.87
N PRO A 196 -10.20 -0.10 10.86
CA PRO A 196 -10.06 -1.54 10.65
C PRO A 196 -10.74 -2.41 11.73
N LEU A 197 -10.96 -1.86 12.93
CA LEU A 197 -11.50 -2.59 14.09
C LEU A 197 -13.03 -2.71 14.11
N ILE A 198 -13.74 -2.03 13.20
CA ILE A 198 -15.21 -2.14 13.07
C ILE A 198 -15.65 -3.40 12.31
N LYS A 199 -14.69 -4.17 11.80
CA LYS A 199 -14.93 -5.45 11.12
C LYS A 199 -14.15 -6.57 11.78
N ASN A 200 -14.80 -7.71 11.92
CA ASN A 200 -14.16 -8.92 12.41
C ASN A 200 -13.16 -9.45 11.38
N VAL A 201 -12.02 -9.93 11.87
CA VAL A 201 -11.11 -10.74 11.07
C VAL A 201 -11.79 -12.09 10.82
N ALA A 202 -12.20 -12.34 9.57
CA ALA A 202 -12.79 -13.62 9.19
C ALA A 202 -11.82 -14.77 9.47
N GLU A 203 -12.31 -15.95 9.87
CA GLU A 203 -11.46 -17.13 10.02
C GLU A 203 -10.84 -17.55 8.67
N PRO A 204 -9.64 -18.15 8.68
CA PRO A 204 -9.05 -18.68 7.45
C PRO A 204 -9.82 -19.91 6.94
N ASN A 205 -10.22 -19.89 5.66
CA ASN A 205 -10.88 -21.03 5.02
C ASN A 205 -9.90 -22.20 4.83
N ASN A 206 -10.28 -23.38 5.33
CA ASN A 206 -9.51 -24.64 5.26
C ASN A 206 -8.97 -24.97 3.87
N GLU A 207 -9.79 -24.82 2.83
CA GLU A 207 -9.44 -25.20 1.46
C GLU A 207 -8.31 -24.37 0.84
N LYS A 208 -8.07 -23.15 1.34
CA LYS A 208 -7.03 -22.25 0.84
C LYS A 208 -5.70 -22.42 1.57
N MET A 209 -5.72 -22.92 2.81
CA MET A 209 -4.49 -23.16 3.57
C MET A 209 -3.68 -24.35 3.03
N GLY A 210 -4.35 -25.40 2.55
CA GLY A 210 -3.68 -26.57 1.97
C GLY A 210 -2.99 -26.33 0.62
N ARG A 211 -3.39 -25.30 -0.14
CA ARG A 211 -2.82 -25.00 -1.46
C ARG A 211 -1.62 -24.03 -1.42
N GLY A 212 -1.44 -23.27 -0.35
CA GLY A 212 -0.37 -22.27 -0.23
C GLY A 212 1.03 -22.85 0.00
N LEU A 213 1.12 -24.09 0.49
CA LEU A 213 2.40 -24.79 0.74
C LEU A 213 2.88 -25.59 -0.49
N ALA A 214 2.01 -25.87 -1.46
CA ALA A 214 2.42 -26.40 -2.74
C ALA A 214 2.86 -25.23 -3.62
N ALA A 215 4.17 -25.01 -3.68
CA ALA A 215 4.78 -24.05 -4.60
C ALA A 215 4.16 -24.21 -6.00
N SER A 216 3.36 -23.23 -6.43
CA SER A 216 3.02 -23.12 -7.85
C SER A 216 4.30 -22.70 -8.57
N PRO A 217 4.76 -23.45 -9.59
CA PRO A 217 5.90 -23.03 -10.37
C PRO A 217 5.52 -21.72 -11.07
N LEU A 218 6.18 -20.63 -10.70
CA LEU A 218 6.15 -19.40 -11.50
C LEU A 218 6.64 -19.78 -12.89
N ALA A 219 5.74 -19.65 -13.87
CA ALA A 219 6.10 -19.68 -15.27
C ALA A 219 7.10 -18.55 -15.53
N ALA A 220 8.36 -18.92 -15.71
CA ALA A 220 9.39 -18.07 -16.27
C ALA A 220 9.01 -17.77 -17.74
N GLY A 221 8.21 -16.73 -17.94
CA GLY A 221 7.91 -16.16 -19.24
C GLY A 221 9.12 -15.39 -19.77
N SER A 222 9.98 -16.11 -20.49
CA SER A 222 11.09 -15.63 -21.31
C SER A 222 10.76 -14.32 -22.06
N LEU A 223 11.47 -13.24 -21.73
CA LEU A 223 11.63 -12.07 -22.59
C LEU A 223 12.59 -12.43 -23.73
N SER A 224 12.08 -13.11 -24.76
CA SER A 224 12.83 -13.28 -26.01
C SER A 224 12.69 -12.04 -26.88
N SER A 225 13.84 -11.41 -27.10
CA SER A 225 14.20 -10.49 -28.17
C SER A 225 13.31 -10.53 -29.43
N VAL A 226 12.72 -9.40 -29.79
CA VAL A 226 12.35 -9.13 -31.18
C VAL A 226 13.38 -8.18 -31.78
N VAL A 227 14.39 -8.80 -32.40
CA VAL A 227 15.22 -8.20 -33.43
C VAL A 227 14.32 -7.98 -34.64
N ARG A 228 14.02 -6.72 -34.99
CA ARG A 228 13.48 -6.42 -36.33
C ARG A 228 14.64 -6.27 -37.29
N SER A 229 14.85 -7.35 -38.04
CA SER A 229 15.67 -7.40 -39.25
C SER A 229 15.16 -6.37 -40.25
N THR A 230 16.09 -5.54 -40.70
CA THR A 230 16.01 -4.82 -41.97
C THR A 230 15.90 -5.82 -43.12
N LYS A 231 15.02 -5.56 -44.08
CA LYS A 231 15.15 -6.07 -45.44
C LYS A 231 14.79 -4.95 -46.42
N SER A 232 15.83 -4.55 -47.12
CA SER A 232 15.91 -3.72 -48.30
C SER A 232 15.21 -4.37 -49.50
N VAL A 233 14.58 -3.55 -50.34
CA VAL A 233 14.40 -3.81 -51.76
C VAL A 233 14.99 -2.62 -52.52
N VAL A 234 15.63 -2.96 -53.62
CA VAL A 234 16.68 -2.28 -54.38
C VAL A 234 16.09 -1.54 -55.59
N SER A 235 16.52 -0.28 -55.77
CA SER A 235 16.93 0.42 -57.01
C SER A 235 15.96 0.55 -58.21
N LEU A 236 16.12 1.43 -59.21
CA LEU A 236 17.05 2.49 -59.64
C LEU A 236 16.14 3.63 -60.23
N ASP A 237 16.52 4.90 -60.31
CA ASP A 237 17.24 5.46 -61.47
C ASP A 237 17.62 6.95 -61.23
N GLU A 238 18.59 7.35 -62.01
CA GLU A 238 19.34 8.61 -62.10
C GLU A 238 18.51 9.91 -62.17
N ILE A 239 19.10 11.03 -61.72
CA ILE A 239 19.44 12.22 -62.54
C ILE A 239 20.13 13.27 -61.64
N GLU A 240 21.22 13.83 -62.17
CA GLU A 240 22.15 14.82 -61.60
C GLU A 240 21.56 16.19 -61.18
N PRO A 241 22.31 17.00 -60.39
CA PRO A 241 21.86 18.25 -59.78
C PRO A 241 22.10 19.48 -60.67
N PRO A 242 21.55 20.65 -60.28
CA PRO A 242 22.49 21.75 -60.05
C PRO A 242 22.14 22.61 -58.84
N GLY A 243 23.18 23.10 -58.18
CA GLY A 243 23.08 24.08 -57.11
C GLY A 243 22.63 25.45 -57.60
N THR A 244 22.15 26.26 -56.67
CA THR A 244 22.32 27.72 -56.76
C THR A 244 22.25 28.31 -55.35
N SER A 245 23.38 28.86 -54.91
CA SER A 245 23.44 29.85 -53.85
C SER A 245 22.60 31.08 -54.24
N ARG A 246 21.86 31.65 -53.31
CA ARG A 246 21.56 33.09 -53.30
C ARG A 246 21.39 33.59 -51.87
N ASN A 247 22.39 34.37 -51.46
CA ASN A 247 22.27 35.46 -50.50
C ASN A 247 21.22 36.46 -50.98
N LEU A 248 20.42 36.98 -50.06
CA LEU A 248 20.04 38.38 -49.88
C LEU A 248 19.74 38.52 -48.37
N GLY A 249 20.29 39.48 -47.63
CA GLY A 249 20.36 40.90 -47.97
C GLY A 249 19.09 41.53 -47.46
#